data_AF-A0A7Y3WYV8-F1
#
_entry.id   AF-A0A7Y3WYV8-F1
#
_cell.length_a   1.000
_cell.length_b   1.000
_cell.length_c   1.000
_cell.angle_alpha   90.00
_cell.angle_beta   90.00
_cell.angle_gamma   90.00
#
_symmetry.space_group_name_H-M   'P 1'
#
loop_
_entity.id
_entity.type
_entity.pdbx_description
1 polymer ?
#
loop_
_entity_poly.entity_id
_entity_poly.type
_entity_poly.pdbx_seq_one_letter_code
_entity_poly.pdbx_strand_id
1 'polypeptide(L)'
;MKGESNSFVAELIDLLGEDGLIRLADAHAGIRIYVPSPSNVARSQLIDTLGIDLVTKLARRYGGDGFTVPLIRDMRARRDRDQGLSNAQIARRLGIREDAVEKIFNRSPVKYRPKKKDDRQIEMFSTE
;
A
#
# COMPACT_ATOMS: atom_id res chain seq x y z
N MET A 1 -0.31 -19.07 1.85
CA MET A 1 0.06 -17.85 1.10
C MET A 1 -0.39 -16.52 1.76
N LYS A 2 -0.77 -16.47 3.05
CA LYS A 2 -1.15 -15.20 3.73
C LYS A 2 0.05 -14.32 4.16
N GLY A 3 1.26 -14.89 4.22
CA GLY A 3 2.46 -14.20 4.72
C GLY A 3 3.12 -13.27 3.71
N GLU A 4 3.06 -13.59 2.42
CA GLU A 4 3.75 -12.83 1.37
C GLU A 4 3.10 -11.45 1.13
N SER A 5 1.77 -11.38 1.10
CA SER A 5 1.05 -10.11 0.97
C SER A 5 1.29 -9.17 2.15
N ASN A 6 1.45 -9.70 3.38
CA ASN A 6 1.68 -8.86 4.56
C ASN A 6 3.09 -8.25 4.57
N SER A 7 4.09 -9.01 4.11
CA SER A 7 5.47 -8.53 3.96
C SER A 7 5.58 -7.44 2.89
N PHE A 8 4.90 -7.62 1.75
CA PHE A 8 4.90 -6.64 0.67
C PHE A 8 4.20 -5.34 1.07
N VAL A 9 3.06 -5.44 1.77
CA VAL A 9 2.37 -4.25 2.31
C VAL A 9 3.27 -3.50 3.29
N ALA A 10 3.99 -4.19 4.15
CA ALA A 10 4.93 -3.54 5.07
C ALA A 10 6.05 -2.80 4.33
N GLU A 11 6.63 -3.38 3.27
CA GLU A 11 7.62 -2.69 2.43
C GLU A 11 7.04 -1.44 1.76
N LEU A 12 5.79 -1.49 1.29
CA LEU A 12 5.11 -0.32 0.76
C LEU A 12 4.86 0.75 1.82
N ILE A 13 4.54 0.37 3.06
CA ILE A 13 4.40 1.31 4.18
C ILE A 13 5.75 1.97 4.49
N ASP A 14 6.84 1.22 4.55
CA ASP A 14 8.18 1.78 4.79
C ASP A 14 8.58 2.77 3.68
N LEU A 15 8.17 2.51 2.43
CA LEU A 15 8.50 3.36 1.29
C LEU A 15 7.61 4.61 1.18
N LEU A 16 6.30 4.44 1.35
CA LEU A 16 5.29 5.48 1.06
C LEU A 16 4.74 6.17 2.31
N GLY A 17 4.92 5.58 3.48
CA GLY A 17 4.11 5.84 4.66
C GLY A 17 2.70 5.24 4.55
N GLU A 18 2.02 5.13 5.69
CA GLU A 18 0.65 4.61 5.74
C GLU A 18 -0.32 5.44 4.91
N ASP A 19 -0.28 6.77 5.02
CA ASP A 19 -1.14 7.67 4.26
C ASP A 19 -0.92 7.56 2.74
N GLY A 20 0.35 7.43 2.31
CA GLY A 20 0.70 7.25 0.90
C GLY A 20 0.15 5.94 0.34
N LEU A 21 0.27 4.86 1.11
CA LEU A 21 -0.30 3.57 0.72
C LEU A 21 -1.84 3.58 0.71
N ILE A 22 -2.48 4.25 1.68
CA ILE A 22 -3.94 4.40 1.70
C ILE A 22 -4.43 5.16 0.47
N ARG A 23 -3.76 6.25 0.08
CA ARG A 23 -4.09 6.99 -1.15
C ARG A 23 -3.95 6.12 -2.39
N LEU A 24 -2.88 5.32 -2.47
CA LEU A 24 -2.67 4.40 -3.59
C LEU A 24 -3.81 3.36 -3.65
N ALA A 25 -4.19 2.79 -2.52
CA ALA A 25 -5.25 1.80 -2.45
C ALA A 25 -6.64 2.39 -2.70
N ASP A 26 -6.91 3.62 -2.26
CA ASP A 26 -8.20 4.26 -2.54
C ASP A 26 -8.44 4.45 -4.04
N ALA A 27 -7.40 4.73 -4.82
CA ALA A 27 -7.51 4.88 -6.27
C ALA A 27 -7.39 3.56 -7.04
N HIS A 28 -6.54 2.63 -6.59
CA HIS A 28 -6.08 1.50 -7.41
C HIS A 28 -6.13 0.14 -6.71
N ALA A 29 -6.77 -0.01 -5.55
CA ALA A 29 -6.83 -1.28 -4.84
C ALA A 29 -7.38 -2.43 -5.71
N GLY A 30 -6.65 -3.56 -5.74
CA GLY A 30 -7.07 -4.77 -6.44
C GLY A 30 -6.75 -4.81 -7.93
N ILE A 31 -6.19 -3.74 -8.50
CA ILE A 31 -5.73 -3.72 -9.89
C ILE A 31 -4.20 -3.71 -9.98
N ARG A 32 -3.67 -4.22 -11.10
CA ARG A 32 -2.25 -4.17 -11.42
C ARG A 32 -1.92 -2.79 -11.97
N ILE A 33 -0.97 -2.10 -11.34
CA ILE A 33 -0.43 -0.83 -11.83
C ILE A 33 0.99 -1.04 -12.36
N TYR A 34 1.37 -0.22 -13.33
CA TYR A 34 2.75 -0.13 -13.80
C TYR A 34 3.45 1.04 -13.12
N VAL A 35 4.68 0.82 -12.64
CA VAL A 35 5.52 1.85 -12.05
C VAL A 35 6.45 2.40 -13.13
N PRO A 36 6.41 3.71 -13.44
CA PRO A 36 7.29 4.30 -14.42
C PRO A 36 8.76 4.10 -14.02
N SER A 37 9.64 3.90 -15.00
CA SER A 37 11.08 4.00 -14.77
C SER A 37 11.44 5.40 -14.24
N PRO A 38 12.54 5.57 -13.47
CA PRO A 38 12.93 6.86 -12.90
C PRO A 38 12.98 8.02 -13.90
N SER A 39 13.42 7.76 -15.13
CA SER A 39 13.48 8.74 -16.24
C SER A 39 12.11 9.21 -16.75
N ASN A 40 11.04 8.44 -16.50
CA ASN A 40 9.70 8.69 -17.02
C ASN A 40 8.70 9.13 -15.93
N VAL A 41 9.16 9.35 -14.70
CA VAL A 41 8.30 9.70 -13.57
C VAL A 41 7.41 10.90 -13.89
N ALA A 42 7.98 11.97 -14.45
CA ALA A 42 7.27 13.22 -14.77
C ALA A 42 6.08 13.06 -15.74
N ARG A 43 5.98 11.92 -16.45
CA ARG A 43 4.88 11.63 -17.39
C ARG A 43 3.84 10.66 -16.81
N SER A 44 4.01 10.25 -15.55
CA SER A 44 3.16 9.23 -14.92
C SER A 44 1.87 9.81 -14.36
N GLN A 45 0.75 9.17 -14.68
CA GLN A 45 -0.57 9.49 -14.08
C GLN A 45 -0.62 9.16 -12.58
N LEU A 46 0.30 8.35 -12.05
CA LEU A 46 0.38 8.09 -10.61
C LEU A 46 0.69 9.35 -9.80
N ILE A 47 1.25 10.40 -10.43
CA ILE A 47 1.53 11.68 -9.77
C ILE A 47 0.24 12.33 -9.29
N ASP A 48 -0.86 12.21 -10.05
CA ASP A 48 -2.14 12.82 -9.69
C ASP A 48 -2.74 12.23 -8.41
N THR A 49 -2.39 10.98 -8.10
CA THR A 49 -2.86 10.26 -6.91
C THR A 49 -1.91 10.41 -5.72
N LEU A 50 -0.60 10.30 -5.95
CA LEU A 50 0.40 10.18 -4.88
C LEU A 50 1.31 11.40 -4.72
N GLY A 51 1.35 12.28 -5.71
CA GLY A 51 2.33 13.34 -5.80
C GLY A 51 3.69 12.85 -6.31
N ILE A 52 4.48 13.80 -6.82
CA ILE A 52 5.76 13.52 -7.48
C ILE A 52 6.76 12.79 -6.58
N ASP A 53 6.82 13.14 -5.30
CA ASP A 53 7.80 12.58 -4.36
C ASP A 53 7.58 11.09 -4.12
N LEU A 54 6.33 10.68 -3.87
CA LEU A 54 5.98 9.28 -3.63
C LEU A 54 6.14 8.43 -4.89
N VAL A 55 5.77 8.97 -6.05
CA VAL A 55 6.01 8.27 -7.33
C VAL A 55 7.49 8.12 -7.60
N THR A 56 8.30 9.14 -7.28
CA THR A 56 9.77 9.05 -7.41
C THR A 56 10.34 7.96 -6.51
N LYS A 57 9.86 7.83 -5.27
CA LYS A 57 10.26 6.74 -4.37
C LYS A 57 9.88 5.36 -4.93
N LEU A 58 8.67 5.21 -5.47
CA LEU A 58 8.24 3.97 -6.13
C LEU A 58 9.09 3.64 -7.35
N ALA A 59 9.33 4.62 -8.22
CA ALA A 59 10.12 4.43 -9.43
C ALA A 59 11.56 4.03 -9.14
N ARG A 60 12.16 4.55 -8.06
CA ARG A 60 13.51 4.13 -7.63
C ARG A 60 13.56 2.65 -7.21
N ARG A 61 12.48 2.14 -6.61
CA ARG A 61 12.44 0.77 -6.07
C ARG A 61 11.91 -0.26 -7.07
N TYR A 62 10.88 0.10 -7.83
CA TYR A 62 10.09 -0.81 -8.69
C TYR A 62 9.97 -0.31 -10.13
N GLY A 63 10.67 0.76 -10.52
CA GLY A 63 10.52 1.38 -11.83
C GLY A 63 10.80 0.40 -12.97
N GLY A 64 9.90 0.34 -13.95
CA GLY A 64 9.97 -0.62 -15.04
C GLY A 64 9.20 -1.92 -14.80
N ASP A 65 8.64 -2.13 -13.60
CA ASP A 65 7.80 -3.28 -13.27
C ASP A 65 6.37 -2.84 -12.86
N GLY A 66 5.46 -3.81 -12.79
CA GLY A 66 4.12 -3.62 -12.25
C GLY A 66 3.83 -4.55 -11.08
N PHE A 67 2.92 -4.10 -10.21
CA PHE A 67 2.44 -4.89 -9.09
C PHE A 67 0.94 -4.70 -8.88
N THR A 68 0.30 -5.67 -8.24
CA THR A 68 -1.11 -5.56 -7.84
C THR A 68 -1.21 -4.79 -6.55
N VAL A 69 -1.96 -3.69 -6.56
CA VAL A 69 -2.10 -2.84 -5.37
C VAL A 69 -2.90 -3.58 -4.30
N PRO A 70 -2.38 -3.68 -3.07
CA PRO A 70 -3.05 -4.39 -2.00
C PRO A 70 -4.33 -3.68 -1.56
N LEU A 71 -5.35 -4.45 -1.19
CA LEU A 71 -6.67 -3.91 -0.84
C LEU A 71 -6.69 -3.15 0.49
N ILE A 72 -5.82 -3.53 1.44
CA ILE A 72 -5.63 -2.94 2.78
C ILE A 72 -6.92 -2.51 3.51
N ARG A 73 -7.99 -3.31 3.40
CA ARG A 73 -9.34 -2.95 3.90
C ARG A 73 -9.36 -2.57 5.38
N ASP A 74 -8.53 -3.21 6.21
CA ASP A 74 -8.42 -2.89 7.64
C ASP A 74 -7.89 -1.46 7.86
N MET A 75 -6.81 -1.07 7.17
CA MET A 75 -6.25 0.29 7.28
C MET A 75 -7.22 1.34 6.77
N ARG A 76 -7.85 1.10 5.62
CA ARG A 76 -8.82 2.01 5.01
C ARG A 76 -10.04 2.21 5.92
N ALA A 77 -10.62 1.12 6.42
CA ALA A 77 -11.76 1.18 7.34
C ALA A 77 -11.43 1.96 8.63
N ARG A 78 -10.23 1.75 9.19
CA ARG A 78 -9.80 2.46 10.40
C ARG A 78 -9.57 3.95 10.12
N ARG A 79 -8.92 4.30 9.00
CA ARG A 79 -8.76 5.69 8.57
C ARG A 79 -10.09 6.40 8.37
N ASP A 80 -11.04 5.77 7.69
CA ASP A 80 -12.38 6.33 7.49
C ASP A 80 -13.12 6.49 8.84
N ARG A 81 -12.95 5.54 9.75
CA ARG A 81 -13.52 5.64 11.11
C ARG A 81 -12.94 6.80 11.90
N ASP A 82 -11.63 7.01 11.84
CA ASP A 82 -10.96 8.15 12.49
C ASP A 82 -11.41 9.49 11.89
N GLN A 83 -11.86 9.50 10.64
CA GLN A 83 -12.51 10.64 9.97
C GLN A 83 -14.00 10.79 10.33
N GLY A 84 -14.54 9.95 11.20
CA GLY A 84 -15.91 10.03 11.69
C GLY A 84 -16.95 9.33 10.81
N LEU A 85 -16.55 8.50 9.85
CA LEU A 85 -17.51 7.76 9.02
C LEU A 85 -18.17 6.62 9.81
N SER A 86 -19.48 6.45 9.57
CA SER A 86 -20.26 5.32 10.08
C SER A 86 -19.90 4.01 9.36
N ASN A 87 -20.23 2.86 9.97
CA ASN A 87 -20.03 1.55 9.35
C ASN A 87 -20.69 1.44 7.98
N ALA A 88 -21.92 1.95 7.84
CA ALA A 88 -22.62 1.99 6.56
C ALA A 88 -21.89 2.81 5.49
N GLN A 89 -21.29 3.96 5.86
CA GLN A 89 -20.50 4.78 4.93
C GLN A 89 -19.21 4.06 4.52
N ILE A 90 -18.52 3.45 5.47
CA ILE A 90 -17.30 2.67 5.23
C ILE A 90 -17.61 1.47 4.31
N ALA A 91 -18.71 0.76 4.57
CA ALA A 91 -19.16 -0.38 3.78
C ALA A 91 -19.38 0.01 2.31
N ARG A 92 -20.07 1.12 2.06
CA ARG A 92 -20.28 1.67 0.71
C ARG A 92 -18.95 2.03 0.03
N ARG A 93 -18.05 2.73 0.74
CA ARG A 93 -16.76 3.16 0.20
C ARG A 93 -15.84 1.99 -0.14
N LEU A 94 -15.86 0.94 0.67
CA LEU A 94 -15.04 -0.26 0.47
C LEU A 94 -15.70 -1.31 -0.45
N GLY A 95 -16.97 -1.12 -0.84
CA GLY A 95 -17.72 -2.06 -1.65
C GLY A 95 -17.96 -3.40 -0.95
N ILE A 96 -18.18 -3.38 0.38
CA ILE A 96 -18.43 -4.58 1.19
C ILE A 96 -19.71 -4.42 2.01
N ARG A 97 -20.18 -5.52 2.60
CA ARG A 97 -21.34 -5.49 3.51
C ARG A 97 -20.97 -4.84 4.85
N GLU A 98 -21.95 -4.27 5.53
CA GLU A 98 -21.76 -3.63 6.82
C GLU A 98 -21.28 -4.60 7.91
N ASP A 99 -21.79 -5.84 7.91
CA ASP A 99 -21.32 -6.90 8.82
C ASP A 99 -19.84 -7.26 8.60
N ALA A 100 -19.33 -7.10 7.37
CA ALA A 100 -17.92 -7.27 7.08
C ALA A 100 -17.05 -6.14 7.67
N VAL A 101 -17.58 -4.92 7.73
CA VAL A 101 -16.94 -3.78 8.42
C VAL A 101 -16.91 -4.02 9.93
N GLU A 102 -18.01 -4.48 10.52
CA GLU A 102 -18.02 -4.86 11.94
C GLU A 102 -16.99 -5.95 12.26
N LYS A 103 -16.88 -6.98 11.40
CA LYS A 103 -15.86 -8.03 11.54
C LYS A 103 -14.43 -7.48 11.46
N ILE A 104 -14.18 -6.40 10.71
CA ILE A 104 -12.87 -5.73 10.68
C ILE A 104 -12.59 -5.10 12.04
N PHE A 105 -13.53 -4.34 12.61
CA PHE A 105 -13.34 -3.65 13.88
C PHE A 105 -13.31 -4.58 15.10
N ASN A 106 -14.04 -5.70 15.06
CA ASN A 106 -14.03 -6.70 16.13
C ASN A 106 -12.73 -7.53 16.18
N ARG A 107 -11.88 -7.44 15.16
CA ARG A 107 -10.58 -8.10 15.13
C ARG A 107 -9.48 -7.14 15.56
N SER A 108 -8.43 -7.69 16.15
CA SER A 108 -7.19 -6.94 16.38
C SER A 108 -6.69 -6.34 15.07
N PRO A 109 -6.22 -5.07 15.08
CA PRO A 109 -5.67 -4.43 13.91
C PRO A 109 -4.61 -5.29 13.22
N VAL A 110 -4.62 -5.29 11.89
CA VAL A 110 -3.62 -6.03 11.13
C VAL A 110 -2.27 -5.37 11.34
N LYS A 111 -1.30 -6.13 11.86
CA LYS A 111 0.08 -5.66 12.02
C LYS A 111 0.86 -5.96 10.74
N TYR A 112 1.14 -4.92 9.97
CA TYR A 112 2.08 -4.96 8.85
C TYR A 112 3.48 -4.78 9.43
N ARG A 113 4.23 -5.87 9.54
CA ARG A 113 5.60 -5.84 10.05
C ARG A 113 6.55 -6.02 8.88
N PRO A 114 7.53 -5.12 8.68
CA PRO A 114 8.58 -5.38 7.72
C PRO A 114 9.34 -6.63 8.16
N LYS A 115 9.78 -7.45 7.20
CA LYS A 115 10.71 -8.52 7.53
C LYS A 115 11.95 -7.88 8.13
N LYS A 116 12.36 -8.35 9.31
CA LYS A 116 13.63 -7.95 9.92
C LYS A 116 14.72 -8.22 8.89
N LYS A 117 15.45 -7.19 8.45
CA LYS A 117 16.68 -7.39 7.67
C LYS A 117 17.59 -8.26 8.54
N ASP A 118 17.96 -9.44 8.04
CA ASP A 118 18.91 -10.29 8.75
C ASP A 118 20.28 -9.66 8.60
N ASP A 119 20.84 -9.17 9.70
CA ASP A 119 22.15 -8.50 9.76
C ASP A 119 23.31 -9.41 9.30
N ARG A 120 23.05 -10.69 9.02
CA ARG A 120 24.01 -11.68 8.50
C ARG A 120 24.05 -11.77 6.98
N GLN A 121 23.19 -11.05 6.26
CA GLN A 121 23.26 -10.95 4.80
C GLN A 121 24.23 -9.83 4.42
N ILE A 122 25.50 -10.19 4.21
CA ILE A 122 26.50 -9.31 3.60
C ILE A 122 26.04 -9.05 2.15
N GLU A 123 25.99 -7.79 1.71
CA GLU A 123 25.74 -7.45 0.30
C GLU A 123 26.85 -8.06 -0.56
N MET A 124 26.54 -9.18 -1.22
CA MET A 124 27.54 -10.02 -1.91
C MET A 124 27.99 -9.46 -3.27
N PHE A 125 27.42 -8.32 -3.71
CA PHE A 125 27.77 -7.68 -4.96
C PHE A 125 27.78 -6.16 -4.81
N SER A 126 28.92 -5.62 -4.37
CA SER A 126 29.33 -4.28 -4.78
C SER A 126 29.71 -4.37 -6.25
N THR A 127 28.92 -3.78 -7.14
CA THR A 127 29.29 -3.70 -8.56
C THR A 127 30.13 -2.45 -8.73
N GLU A 128 31.34 -2.63 -9.25
CA GLU A 128 32.31 -1.57 -9.60
C GLU A 128 31.80 -0.62 -10.69
#